data_AF-A0A1E7M0X8-F1
#
_entry.id   AF-A0A1E7M0X8-F1
#
_cell.length_a   1.000
_cell.length_b   1.000
_cell.length_c   1.000
_cell.angle_alpha   90.00
_cell.angle_beta   90.00
_cell.angle_gamma   90.00
#
_symmetry.space_group_name_H-M   'P 1'
#
loop_
_entity.id
_entity.type
_entity.pdbx_description
1 polymer ?
#
loop_
_entity_poly.entity_id
_entity_poly.type
_entity_poly.pdbx_seq_one_letter_code
_entity_poly.pdbx_strand_id
1 'polypeptide(L)'
;MTPALGSERTAALASAASAAVEGITGSEWPTLLAEALREIEATWQESAEVCSDIAWQAREARNSALVVLAPEHVTTAGPDPVIWRTYRHLYLSTLRYDFRCCDIEDLMNKVPVSVLNDDPYSEALYGFARLGQSRSDGLAVMHRVLVAAPGHPKTLHVLLHGVWLGTFLPGRAPLLLMLVGLLPKGGLDDPIALFRMASARRTLGHYPEALTAIDHALELLAPGELAVHADLVRERLLITTAHDLTRLIRNGPDPTP
;
A
#
# COMPACT_ATOMS: atom_id res chain seq x y z
N MET A 1 -29.70 -13.95 12.05
CA MET A 1 -29.26 -13.14 13.21
C MET A 1 -27.95 -12.38 12.90
N THR A 2 -27.72 -11.95 11.66
CA THR A 2 -26.35 -11.80 11.13
C THR A 2 -26.04 -10.51 10.34
N PRO A 3 -27.02 -9.73 9.82
CA PRO A 3 -26.70 -8.43 9.18
C PRO A 3 -26.44 -7.29 10.19
N ALA A 4 -27.17 -7.27 11.31
CA ALA A 4 -27.09 -6.18 12.30
C ALA A 4 -25.73 -6.11 13.00
N LEU A 5 -25.18 -7.27 13.40
CA LEU A 5 -23.84 -7.37 14.02
C LEU A 5 -22.72 -6.92 13.07
N GLY A 6 -22.84 -7.20 11.77
CA GLY A 6 -21.89 -6.71 10.76
C GLY A 6 -21.98 -5.19 10.54
N SER A 7 -23.21 -4.65 10.58
CA SER A 7 -23.45 -3.21 10.47
C SER A 7 -22.93 -2.43 11.68
N GLU A 8 -23.15 -2.95 12.89
CA GLU A 8 -22.66 -2.34 14.14
C GLU A 8 -21.13 -2.35 14.21
N ARG A 9 -20.51 -3.46 13.82
CA ARG A 9 -19.04 -3.58 13.78
C ARG A 9 -18.42 -2.62 12.76
N THR A 10 -19.02 -2.51 11.56
CA THR A 10 -18.58 -1.56 10.53
C THR A 10 -18.71 -0.11 11.02
N ALA A 11 -19.82 0.22 11.69
CA ALA A 11 -20.02 1.54 12.28
C ALA A 11 -19.00 1.85 13.38
N ALA A 12 -18.67 0.86 14.23
CA ALA A 12 -17.67 1.02 15.28
C ALA A 12 -16.26 1.27 14.70
N LEU A 13 -15.87 0.53 13.65
CA LEU A 13 -14.61 0.77 12.93
C LEU A 13 -14.56 2.17 12.30
N ALA A 14 -15.64 2.58 11.63
CA ALA A 14 -15.73 3.92 11.03
C ALA A 14 -15.64 5.02 12.10
N SER A 15 -16.28 4.82 13.25
CA SER A 15 -16.21 5.72 14.41
C SER A 15 -14.79 5.82 14.96
N ALA A 16 -14.11 4.68 15.15
CA ALA A 16 -12.71 4.64 15.59
C ALA A 16 -11.78 5.36 14.62
N ALA A 17 -11.97 5.15 13.31
CA ALA A 17 -11.21 5.84 12.28
C ALA A 17 -11.48 7.36 12.32
N SER A 18 -12.75 7.80 12.36
CA SER A 18 -13.10 9.22 12.41
C SER A 18 -12.50 9.91 13.63
N ALA A 19 -12.62 9.29 14.82
CA ALA A 19 -12.05 9.82 16.05
C ALA A 19 -10.53 9.93 15.98
N ALA A 20 -9.85 8.93 15.38
CA ALA A 20 -8.41 9.00 15.16
C ALA A 20 -8.06 10.17 14.24
N VAL A 21 -8.79 10.37 13.14
CA VAL A 21 -8.58 11.50 12.21
C VAL A 21 -8.74 12.85 12.90
N GLU A 22 -9.81 13.04 13.66
CA GLU A 22 -10.05 14.26 14.43
C GLU A 22 -8.93 14.51 15.45
N GLY A 23 -8.41 13.44 16.05
CA GLY A 23 -7.33 13.48 17.03
C GLY A 23 -5.91 13.58 16.45
N ILE A 24 -5.70 13.47 15.13
CA ILE A 24 -4.36 13.40 14.49
C ILE A 24 -3.46 14.58 14.88
N THR A 25 -4.00 15.72 15.29
CA THR A 25 -3.19 16.88 15.71
C THR A 25 -2.53 16.71 17.09
N GLY A 26 -3.05 15.82 17.94
CA GLY A 26 -2.50 15.51 19.26
C GLY A 26 -1.41 14.44 19.24
N SER A 27 -0.62 14.28 20.31
CA SER A 27 0.40 13.22 20.39
C SER A 27 -0.17 11.83 20.74
N GLU A 28 -1.40 11.77 21.24
CA GLU A 28 -2.02 10.55 21.77
C GLU A 28 -2.85 9.78 20.72
N TRP A 29 -2.96 10.30 19.50
CA TRP A 29 -3.81 9.70 18.45
C TRP A 29 -3.52 8.21 18.18
N PRO A 30 -2.25 7.70 18.19
CA PRO A 30 -2.02 6.28 17.97
C PRO A 30 -2.57 5.43 19.11
N THR A 31 -2.43 5.91 20.34
CA THR A 31 -2.93 5.25 21.55
C THR A 31 -4.45 5.19 21.54
N LEU A 32 -5.11 6.31 21.24
CA LEU A 32 -6.58 6.38 21.15
C LEU A 32 -7.12 5.42 20.07
N LEU A 33 -6.47 5.36 18.91
CA LEU A 33 -6.85 4.40 17.87
C LEU A 33 -6.63 2.95 18.33
N ALA A 34 -5.50 2.65 18.98
CA ALA A 34 -5.21 1.31 19.48
C ALA A 34 -6.20 0.85 20.55
N GLU A 35 -6.63 1.75 21.44
CA GLU A 35 -7.65 1.47 22.45
C GLU A 35 -9.02 1.22 21.81
N ALA A 36 -9.42 2.04 20.84
CA ALA A 36 -10.67 1.87 20.12
C ALA A 36 -10.71 0.54 19.33
N LEU A 37 -9.61 0.17 18.68
CA LEU A 37 -9.51 -1.12 17.99
C LEU A 37 -9.49 -2.31 18.97
N ARG A 38 -8.88 -2.16 20.16
CA ARG A 38 -8.92 -3.16 21.22
C ARG A 38 -10.35 -3.38 21.73
N GLU A 39 -11.11 -2.33 21.96
CA GLU A 39 -12.49 -2.41 22.50
C GLU A 39 -13.43 -3.26 21.63
N ILE A 40 -13.19 -3.27 20.32
CA ILE A 40 -13.96 -4.08 19.36
C ILE A 40 -13.26 -5.39 19.01
N GLU A 41 -12.15 -5.74 19.67
CA GLU A 41 -11.33 -6.91 19.36
C GLU A 41 -10.99 -6.98 17.85
N ALA A 42 -10.43 -5.90 17.31
CA ALA A 42 -10.17 -5.78 15.89
C ALA A 42 -9.25 -6.91 15.38
N THR A 43 -9.68 -7.52 14.27
CA THR A 43 -8.88 -8.50 13.52
C THR A 43 -7.69 -7.82 12.84
N TRP A 44 -6.79 -8.60 12.25
CA TRP A 44 -5.68 -8.01 11.49
C TRP A 44 -6.18 -7.30 10.23
N GLN A 45 -7.26 -7.79 9.61
CA GLN A 45 -7.88 -7.20 8.42
C GLN A 45 -8.39 -5.79 8.73
N GLU A 46 -9.17 -5.66 9.79
CA GLU A 46 -9.77 -4.40 10.22
C GLU A 46 -8.70 -3.41 10.69
N SER A 47 -7.68 -3.89 11.40
CA SER A 47 -6.52 -3.08 11.76
C SER A 47 -5.79 -2.58 10.50
N ALA A 48 -5.57 -3.43 9.49
CA ALA A 48 -4.94 -3.03 8.23
C ALA A 48 -5.78 -2.02 7.44
N GLU A 49 -7.11 -2.19 7.42
CA GLU A 49 -8.06 -1.28 6.77
C GLU A 49 -7.95 0.14 7.34
N VAL A 50 -7.99 0.26 8.67
CA VAL A 50 -7.96 1.56 9.34
C VAL A 50 -6.54 2.12 9.39
N CYS A 51 -5.55 1.35 9.84
CA CYS A 51 -4.20 1.85 10.11
C CYS A 51 -3.47 2.33 8.84
N SER A 52 -3.70 1.68 7.69
CA SER A 52 -3.11 2.14 6.43
C SER A 52 -3.55 3.57 6.12
N ASP A 53 -4.83 3.86 6.24
CA ASP A 53 -5.40 5.15 5.82
C ASP A 53 -5.11 6.24 6.85
N ILE A 54 -5.20 5.92 8.15
CA ILE A 54 -4.82 6.85 9.22
C ILE A 54 -3.32 7.19 9.14
N ALA A 55 -2.45 6.22 8.84
CA ALA A 55 -1.02 6.49 8.67
C ALA A 55 -0.72 7.45 7.50
N TRP A 56 -1.52 7.38 6.42
CA TRP A 56 -1.43 8.34 5.32
C TRP A 56 -1.89 9.73 5.75
N GLN A 57 -3.07 9.83 6.37
CA GLN A 57 -3.63 11.11 6.80
C GLN A 57 -2.75 11.81 7.84
N ALA A 58 -2.20 11.05 8.81
CA ALA A 58 -1.28 11.57 9.82
C ALA A 58 0.00 12.12 9.18
N ARG A 59 0.49 11.47 8.12
CA ARG A 59 1.63 11.95 7.33
C ARG A 59 1.30 13.26 6.60
N GLU A 60 0.13 13.37 5.97
CA GLU A 60 -0.30 14.61 5.31
C GLU A 60 -0.49 15.77 6.29
N ALA A 61 -1.01 15.48 7.48
CA ALA A 61 -1.13 16.43 8.59
C ALA A 61 0.21 16.79 9.25
N ARG A 62 1.34 16.24 8.78
CA ARG A 62 2.68 16.42 9.35
C ARG A 62 2.82 15.95 10.81
N ASN A 63 1.94 15.05 11.26
CA ASN A 63 2.05 14.38 12.57
C ASN A 63 2.20 12.87 12.38
N SER A 64 3.25 12.50 11.64
CA SER A 64 3.62 11.13 11.31
C SER A 64 3.67 10.22 12.55
N ALA A 65 3.23 8.97 12.41
CA ALA A 65 3.33 7.96 13.47
C ALA A 65 4.78 7.78 13.96
N LEU A 66 5.78 8.05 13.12
CA LEU A 66 7.20 7.95 13.48
C LEU A 66 7.67 9.01 14.49
N VAL A 67 6.89 10.07 14.70
CA VAL A 67 7.20 11.13 15.68
C VAL A 67 6.67 10.77 17.07
N VAL A 68 5.63 9.93 17.13
CA VAL A 68 4.89 9.62 18.36
C VAL A 68 5.05 8.17 18.81
N LEU A 69 5.42 7.26 17.89
CA LEU A 69 5.73 5.86 18.17
C LEU A 69 7.23 5.61 18.03
N ALA A 70 7.73 4.67 18.83
CA ALA A 70 9.10 4.18 18.80
C ALA A 70 9.24 2.80 18.10
N PRO A 71 10.41 2.45 17.54
CA PRO A 71 10.65 1.18 16.86
C PRO A 71 10.33 -0.08 17.69
N GLU A 72 10.44 0.01 19.00
CA GLU A 72 10.14 -1.09 19.93
C GLU A 72 8.70 -1.56 19.76
N HIS A 73 7.77 -0.64 19.45
CA HIS A 73 6.36 -0.93 19.16
C HIS A 73 6.15 -1.89 17.98
N VAL A 74 7.13 -2.03 17.09
CA VAL A 74 7.12 -3.02 16.00
C VAL A 74 7.64 -4.36 16.50
N THR A 75 8.78 -4.34 17.20
CA THR A 75 9.61 -5.53 17.45
C THR A 75 9.20 -6.39 18.65
N THR A 76 8.59 -5.81 19.69
CA THR A 76 8.22 -6.58 20.89
C THR A 76 6.81 -7.15 20.79
N ALA A 77 6.63 -8.38 21.30
CA ALA A 77 5.30 -8.93 21.56
C ALA A 77 4.82 -8.35 22.89
N GLY A 78 3.96 -7.35 22.82
CA GLY A 78 3.39 -6.77 24.03
C GLY A 78 2.23 -7.59 24.61
N PRO A 79 1.75 -7.19 25.80
CA PRO A 79 0.74 -7.95 26.54
C PRO A 79 -0.63 -7.97 25.85
N ASP A 80 -0.96 -6.93 25.07
CA ASP A 80 -2.21 -6.82 24.33
C ASP A 80 -1.94 -6.97 22.82
N PRO A 81 -2.37 -8.08 22.18
CA PRO A 81 -2.07 -8.35 20.78
C PRO A 81 -2.73 -7.35 19.82
N VAL A 82 -3.88 -6.75 20.17
CA VAL A 82 -4.59 -5.81 19.28
C VAL A 82 -3.90 -4.44 19.31
N ILE A 83 -3.54 -3.96 20.50
CA ILE A 83 -2.80 -2.70 20.64
C ILE A 83 -1.46 -2.78 19.90
N TRP A 84 -0.70 -3.85 20.13
CA TRP A 84 0.63 -4.00 19.56
C TRP A 84 0.61 -4.24 18.05
N ARG A 85 -0.41 -4.93 17.54
CA ARG A 85 -0.66 -5.01 16.09
C ARG A 85 -0.96 -3.63 15.51
N THR A 86 -1.80 -2.84 16.17
CA THR A 86 -2.16 -1.49 15.72
C THR A 86 -0.93 -0.60 15.61
N TYR A 87 -0.09 -0.53 16.65
CA TYR A 87 1.15 0.26 16.59
C TYR A 87 2.10 -0.21 15.49
N ARG A 88 2.25 -1.53 15.32
CA ARG A 88 3.06 -2.08 14.24
C ARG A 88 2.53 -1.67 12.88
N HIS A 89 1.22 -1.82 12.64
CA HIS A 89 0.57 -1.49 11.37
C HIS A 89 0.71 0.00 11.05
N LEU A 90 0.52 0.89 12.03
CA LEU A 90 0.72 2.33 11.87
C LEU A 90 2.18 2.65 11.51
N TYR A 91 3.13 2.21 12.35
CA TYR A 91 4.55 2.50 12.19
C TYR A 91 5.09 2.04 10.83
N LEU A 92 4.82 0.78 10.48
CA LEU A 92 5.28 0.20 9.21
C LEU A 92 4.57 0.81 8.00
N SER A 93 3.27 1.14 8.09
CA SER A 93 2.56 1.80 6.99
C SER A 93 3.13 3.20 6.74
N THR A 94 3.51 3.93 7.79
CA THR A 94 4.18 5.22 7.64
C THR A 94 5.56 5.08 6.99
N LEU A 95 6.38 4.10 7.42
CA LEU A 95 7.65 3.80 6.74
C LEU A 95 7.45 3.44 5.26
N ARG A 96 6.38 2.72 4.92
CA ARG A 96 6.02 2.38 3.53
C ARG A 96 5.77 3.63 2.70
N TYR A 97 5.01 4.60 3.23
CA TYR A 97 4.71 5.85 2.51
C TYR A 97 5.94 6.75 2.35
N ASP A 98 6.94 6.61 3.22
CA ASP A 98 8.22 7.31 3.11
C ASP A 98 9.31 6.46 2.41
N PHE A 99 8.93 5.31 1.83
CA PHE A 99 9.82 4.41 1.09
C PHE A 99 11.04 3.90 1.88
N ARG A 100 10.92 3.85 3.22
CA ARG A 100 11.98 3.45 4.15
C ARG A 100 12.16 1.92 4.21
N CYS A 101 12.47 1.32 3.07
CA CYS A 101 12.51 -0.14 2.91
C CYS A 101 13.54 -0.81 3.82
N CYS A 102 14.74 -0.23 3.98
CA CYS A 102 15.77 -0.79 4.86
C CYS A 102 15.30 -0.82 6.33
N ASP A 103 14.63 0.24 6.79
CA ASP A 103 14.15 0.31 8.18
C ASP A 103 13.04 -0.73 8.43
N ILE A 104 12.13 -0.94 7.47
CA ILE A 104 11.13 -2.00 7.55
C ILE A 104 11.80 -3.37 7.62
N GLU A 105 12.79 -3.64 6.77
CA GLU A 105 13.54 -4.91 6.78
C GLU A 105 14.22 -5.14 8.14
N ASP A 106 14.96 -4.16 8.64
CA ASP A 106 15.72 -4.26 9.89
C ASP A 106 14.82 -4.50 11.10
N LEU A 107 13.62 -3.91 11.11
CA LEU A 107 12.63 -4.11 12.17
C LEU A 107 11.95 -5.47 12.06
N MET A 108 11.49 -5.83 10.86
CA MET A 108 10.74 -7.06 10.65
C MET A 108 11.58 -8.32 10.87
N ASN A 109 12.89 -8.25 10.62
CA ASN A 109 13.81 -9.34 10.96
C ASN A 109 13.94 -9.60 12.47
N LYS A 110 13.48 -8.67 13.33
CA LYS A 110 13.48 -8.80 14.80
C LYS A 110 12.12 -9.25 15.35
N VAL A 111 11.07 -9.26 14.53
CA VAL A 111 9.73 -9.68 14.97
C VAL A 111 9.68 -11.21 15.04
N PRO A 112 9.18 -11.81 16.14
CA PRO A 112 9.04 -13.26 16.23
C PRO A 112 8.17 -13.84 15.11
N VAL A 113 8.60 -14.95 14.51
CA VAL A 113 7.87 -15.62 13.41
C VAL A 113 6.44 -15.98 13.80
N SER A 114 6.19 -16.38 15.04
CA SER A 114 4.84 -16.69 15.53
C SER A 114 3.90 -15.49 15.40
N VAL A 115 4.40 -14.27 15.62
CA VAL A 115 3.62 -13.04 15.50
C VAL A 115 3.34 -12.71 14.03
N LEU A 116 4.27 -13.01 13.12
CA LEU A 116 4.10 -12.77 11.68
C LEU A 116 3.12 -13.74 11.04
N ASN A 117 3.10 -15.00 11.49
CA ASN A 117 2.19 -16.02 10.98
C ASN A 117 0.71 -15.65 11.20
N ASP A 118 0.42 -14.90 12.26
CA ASP A 118 -0.94 -14.46 12.61
C ASP A 118 -1.30 -13.08 12.02
N ASP A 119 -0.38 -12.45 11.28
CA ASP A 119 -0.52 -11.09 10.77
C ASP A 119 0.02 -10.95 9.32
N PRO A 120 -0.76 -11.41 8.32
CA PRO A 120 -0.38 -11.32 6.91
C PRO A 120 -0.16 -9.89 6.41
N TYR A 121 -0.74 -8.87 7.05
CA TYR A 121 -0.52 -7.47 6.65
C TYR A 121 0.88 -7.00 7.01
N SER A 122 1.39 -7.35 8.20
CA SER A 122 2.79 -7.09 8.54
C SER A 122 3.75 -7.87 7.64
N GLU A 123 3.45 -9.13 7.30
CA GLU A 123 4.26 -9.86 6.31
C GLU A 123 4.21 -9.21 4.91
N ALA A 124 3.07 -8.65 4.51
CA ALA A 124 2.96 -7.87 3.28
C ALA A 124 3.89 -6.65 3.30
N LEU A 125 3.98 -5.94 4.43
CA LEU A 125 4.87 -4.78 4.60
C LEU A 125 6.34 -5.17 4.53
N TYR A 126 6.71 -6.33 5.07
CA TYR A 126 8.03 -6.92 4.82
C TYR A 126 8.23 -7.23 3.34
N GLY A 127 7.25 -7.86 2.68
CA GLY A 127 7.25 -8.10 1.23
C GLY A 127 7.46 -6.82 0.42
N PHE A 128 6.76 -5.73 0.77
CA PHE A 128 6.97 -4.40 0.19
C PHE A 128 8.43 -3.97 0.29
N ALA A 129 9.05 -4.08 1.46
CA ALA A 129 10.43 -3.66 1.66
C ALA A 129 11.42 -4.47 0.81
N ARG A 130 11.21 -5.78 0.66
CA ARG A 130 12.04 -6.66 -0.19
C ARG A 130 11.87 -6.34 -1.67
N LEU A 131 10.62 -6.30 -2.12
CA LEU A 131 10.27 -6.01 -3.51
C LEU A 131 10.73 -4.61 -3.92
N GLY A 132 10.52 -3.62 -3.05
CA GLY A 132 10.93 -2.24 -3.27
C GLY A 132 12.43 -2.07 -3.48
N GLN A 133 13.23 -2.88 -2.79
CA GLN A 133 14.68 -2.97 -2.98
C GLN A 133 15.09 -3.83 -4.20
N SER A 134 14.13 -4.27 -5.02
CA SER A 134 14.32 -5.17 -6.15
C SER A 134 14.96 -6.52 -5.78
N ARG A 135 14.72 -7.00 -4.55
CA ARG A 135 15.20 -8.31 -4.10
C ARG A 135 14.25 -9.42 -4.56
N SER A 136 14.79 -10.42 -5.24
CA SER A 136 14.01 -11.54 -5.79
C SER A 136 13.38 -12.43 -4.71
N ASP A 137 13.98 -12.50 -3.52
CA ASP A 137 13.39 -13.23 -2.37
C ASP A 137 12.07 -12.61 -1.89
N GLY A 138 11.82 -11.33 -2.20
CA GLY A 138 10.53 -10.68 -1.98
C GLY A 138 9.38 -11.34 -2.76
N LEU A 139 9.65 -12.01 -3.87
CA LEU A 139 8.62 -12.75 -4.63
C LEU A 139 8.12 -13.97 -3.85
N ALA A 140 8.99 -14.64 -3.08
CA ALA A 140 8.58 -15.75 -2.23
C ALA A 140 7.73 -15.24 -1.04
N VAL A 141 8.06 -14.09 -0.47
CA VAL A 141 7.24 -13.43 0.56
C VAL A 141 5.87 -13.06 0.00
N MET A 142 5.83 -12.41 -1.18
CA MET A 142 4.60 -12.07 -1.88
C MET A 142 3.70 -13.28 -2.07
N HIS A 143 4.25 -14.41 -2.52
CA HIS A 143 3.48 -15.64 -2.69
C HIS A 143 2.87 -16.14 -1.38
N ARG A 144 3.62 -16.14 -0.26
CA ARG A 144 3.08 -16.54 1.04
C ARG A 144 1.94 -15.63 1.51
N VAL A 145 2.09 -14.32 1.34
CA VAL A 145 1.04 -13.34 1.67
C VAL A 145 -0.22 -13.58 0.85
N LEU A 146 -0.08 -13.84 -0.46
CA LEU A 146 -1.22 -14.14 -1.35
C LEU A 146 -1.96 -15.41 -0.94
N VAL A 147 -1.26 -16.40 -0.37
CA VAL A 147 -1.87 -17.62 0.17
C VAL A 147 -2.55 -17.36 1.53
N ALA A 148 -1.91 -16.59 2.41
CA ALA A 148 -2.41 -16.32 3.76
C ALA A 148 -3.56 -15.31 3.80
N ALA A 149 -3.62 -14.38 2.84
CA ALA A 149 -4.60 -13.31 2.75
C ALA A 149 -5.17 -13.19 1.32
N PRO A 150 -5.87 -14.23 0.83
CA PRO A 150 -6.32 -14.28 -0.56
C PRO A 150 -7.28 -13.13 -0.87
N GLY A 151 -6.89 -12.27 -1.81
CA GLY A 151 -7.73 -11.16 -2.28
C GLY A 151 -7.88 -10.00 -1.28
N HIS A 152 -7.16 -9.97 -0.16
CA HIS A 152 -7.34 -8.91 0.83
C HIS A 152 -6.80 -7.55 0.30
N PRO A 153 -7.65 -6.52 0.10
CA PRO A 153 -7.26 -5.31 -0.64
C PRO A 153 -6.04 -4.61 -0.09
N LYS A 154 -5.96 -4.36 1.23
CA LYS A 154 -4.80 -3.64 1.80
C LYS A 154 -3.48 -4.41 1.63
N THR A 155 -3.50 -5.75 1.69
CA THR A 155 -2.28 -6.53 1.43
C THR A 155 -1.88 -6.46 -0.04
N LEU A 156 -2.85 -6.53 -0.95
CA LEU A 156 -2.61 -6.36 -2.39
C LEU A 156 -2.04 -4.97 -2.69
N HIS A 157 -2.54 -3.90 -2.08
CA HIS A 157 -1.97 -2.55 -2.25
C HIS A 157 -0.53 -2.43 -1.73
N VAL A 158 -0.21 -3.05 -0.60
CA VAL A 158 1.17 -3.10 -0.10
C VAL A 158 2.09 -3.80 -1.10
N LEU A 159 1.68 -4.97 -1.60
CA LEU A 159 2.46 -5.74 -2.57
C LEU A 159 2.59 -5.01 -3.91
N LEU A 160 1.50 -4.43 -4.42
CA LEU A 160 1.49 -3.57 -5.61
C LEU A 160 2.48 -2.42 -5.47
N HIS A 161 2.51 -1.79 -4.30
CA HIS A 161 3.45 -0.71 -4.03
C HIS A 161 4.90 -1.19 -4.07
N GLY A 162 5.18 -2.36 -3.50
CA GLY A 162 6.51 -2.96 -3.48
C GLY A 162 7.00 -3.34 -4.88
N VAL A 163 6.17 -4.03 -5.67
CA VAL A 163 6.49 -4.38 -7.06
C VAL A 163 6.67 -3.11 -7.91
N TRP A 164 5.83 -2.09 -7.71
CA TRP A 164 5.98 -0.84 -8.42
C TRP A 164 7.29 -0.12 -8.07
N LEU A 165 7.69 -0.09 -6.80
CA LEU A 165 8.93 0.55 -6.38
C LEU A 165 10.18 -0.22 -6.88
N GLY A 166 10.10 -1.55 -6.91
CA GLY A 166 11.17 -2.46 -7.33
C GLY A 166 11.51 -2.43 -8.81
N THR A 167 12.12 -1.33 -9.27
CA THR A 167 12.32 -1.01 -10.69
C THR A 167 13.00 -2.12 -11.50
N PHE A 168 13.91 -2.88 -10.87
CA PHE A 168 14.70 -3.93 -11.52
C PHE A 168 14.19 -5.35 -11.25
N LEU A 169 12.97 -5.50 -10.71
CA LEU A 169 12.38 -6.82 -10.50
C LEU A 169 12.11 -7.53 -11.85
N PRO A 170 12.52 -8.80 -12.00
CA PRO A 170 12.14 -9.60 -13.15
C PRO A 170 10.62 -9.71 -13.29
N GLY A 171 10.10 -9.49 -14.49
CA GLY A 171 8.66 -9.63 -14.75
C GLY A 171 7.77 -8.61 -14.00
N ARG A 172 8.33 -7.49 -13.53
CA ARG A 172 7.62 -6.44 -12.78
C ARG A 172 6.28 -6.03 -13.40
N ALA A 173 6.25 -5.70 -14.69
CA ALA A 173 5.02 -5.23 -15.34
C ALA A 173 3.91 -6.31 -15.41
N PRO A 174 4.19 -7.55 -15.85
CA PRO A 174 3.23 -8.64 -15.71
C PRO A 174 2.76 -8.88 -14.27
N LEU A 175 3.66 -8.80 -13.28
CA LEU A 175 3.31 -8.97 -11.87
C LEU A 175 2.36 -7.87 -11.36
N LEU A 176 2.59 -6.61 -11.74
CA LEU A 176 1.66 -5.52 -11.42
C LEU A 176 0.26 -5.79 -11.99
N LEU A 177 0.16 -6.20 -13.25
CA LEU A 177 -1.13 -6.49 -13.88
C LEU A 177 -1.84 -7.67 -13.21
N MET A 178 -1.09 -8.72 -12.84
CA MET A 178 -1.64 -9.86 -12.09
C MET A 178 -2.21 -9.41 -10.74
N LEU A 179 -1.46 -8.64 -9.96
CA LEU A 179 -1.91 -8.16 -8.65
C LEU A 179 -3.12 -7.23 -8.75
N VAL A 180 -3.16 -6.33 -9.75
CA VAL A 180 -4.34 -5.49 -9.98
C VAL A 180 -5.56 -6.36 -10.32
N GLY A 181 -5.39 -7.42 -11.12
CA GLY A 181 -6.46 -8.36 -11.43
C GLY A 181 -7.03 -9.13 -10.22
N LEU A 182 -6.31 -9.16 -9.10
CA LEU A 182 -6.78 -9.77 -7.84
C LEU A 182 -7.62 -8.82 -6.97
N LEU A 183 -7.60 -7.51 -7.25
CA LEU A 183 -8.42 -6.54 -6.53
C LEU A 183 -9.91 -6.68 -6.93
N PRO A 184 -10.84 -6.22 -6.06
CA PRO A 184 -12.25 -6.11 -6.42
C PRO A 184 -12.44 -5.41 -7.77
N LYS A 185 -13.35 -5.95 -8.60
CA LYS A 185 -13.62 -5.46 -9.97
C LYS A 185 -12.36 -5.30 -10.85
N GLY A 186 -11.28 -6.02 -10.55
CA GLY A 186 -10.01 -5.89 -11.25
C GLY A 186 -9.33 -4.54 -11.04
N GLY A 187 -9.61 -3.84 -9.93
CA GLY A 187 -9.05 -2.53 -9.59
C GLY A 187 -9.54 -1.39 -10.48
N LEU A 188 -10.64 -1.57 -11.23
CA LEU A 188 -11.16 -0.55 -12.15
C LEU A 188 -11.84 0.62 -11.45
N ASP A 189 -12.25 0.48 -10.19
CA ASP A 189 -12.79 1.55 -9.35
C ASP A 189 -11.78 2.11 -8.34
N ASP A 190 -10.49 1.76 -8.50
CA ASP A 190 -9.42 2.17 -7.60
C ASP A 190 -8.37 3.02 -8.36
N PRO A 191 -8.25 4.33 -8.05
CA PRO A 191 -7.32 5.21 -8.76
C PRO A 191 -5.85 4.81 -8.56
N ILE A 192 -5.48 4.23 -7.41
CA ILE A 192 -4.11 3.78 -7.15
C ILE A 192 -3.82 2.49 -7.93
N ALA A 193 -4.77 1.57 -8.02
CA ALA A 193 -4.61 0.36 -8.82
C ALA A 193 -4.49 0.69 -10.33
N LEU A 194 -5.33 1.60 -10.84
CA LEU A 194 -5.27 2.09 -12.21
C LEU A 194 -3.94 2.79 -12.51
N PHE A 195 -3.41 3.58 -11.58
CA PHE A 195 -2.08 4.15 -11.68
C PHE A 195 -0.99 3.09 -11.85
N ARG A 196 -1.02 2.03 -11.03
CA ARG A 196 -0.06 0.91 -11.17
C ARG A 196 -0.26 0.15 -12.49
N MET A 197 -1.51 -0.04 -12.92
CA MET A 197 -1.86 -0.65 -14.20
C MET A 197 -1.29 0.15 -15.37
N ALA A 198 -1.46 1.47 -15.37
CA ALA A 198 -0.96 2.38 -16.39
C ALA A 198 0.57 2.29 -16.50
N SER A 199 1.27 2.28 -15.37
CA SER A 199 2.73 2.14 -15.32
C SER A 199 3.22 0.80 -15.89
N ALA A 200 2.51 -0.29 -15.59
CA ALA A 200 2.81 -1.60 -16.17
C ALA A 200 2.57 -1.62 -17.68
N ARG A 201 1.44 -1.07 -18.15
CA ARG A 201 1.09 -1.00 -19.58
C ARG A 201 2.09 -0.14 -20.37
N ARG A 202 2.52 0.99 -19.82
CA ARG A 202 3.60 1.81 -20.39
C ARG A 202 4.88 1.02 -20.56
N THR A 203 5.29 0.28 -19.52
CA THR A 203 6.51 -0.54 -19.54
C THR A 203 6.45 -1.63 -20.62
N LEU A 204 5.25 -2.12 -20.93
CA LEU A 204 5.02 -3.11 -21.99
C LEU A 204 4.82 -2.49 -23.40
N GLY A 205 4.85 -1.16 -23.52
CA GLY A 205 4.60 -0.46 -24.79
C GLY A 205 3.13 -0.38 -25.21
N HIS A 206 2.20 -0.75 -24.32
CA HIS A 206 0.75 -0.64 -24.52
C HIS A 206 0.28 0.78 -24.16
N TYR A 207 0.74 1.77 -24.93
CA TYR A 207 0.54 3.19 -24.60
C TYR A 207 -0.93 3.66 -24.62
N PRO A 208 -1.77 3.28 -25.61
CA PRO A 208 -3.18 3.65 -25.59
C PRO A 208 -3.91 3.15 -24.33
N GLU A 209 -3.69 1.90 -23.94
CA GLU A 209 -4.28 1.30 -22.76
C GLU A 209 -3.73 1.93 -21.47
N ALA A 210 -2.45 2.30 -21.46
CA ALA A 210 -1.85 3.05 -20.35
C ALA A 210 -2.51 4.42 -20.18
N LEU A 211 -2.77 5.14 -21.28
CA LEU A 211 -3.46 6.44 -21.27
C LEU A 211 -4.91 6.29 -20.78
N THR A 212 -5.64 5.29 -21.27
CA THR A 212 -7.01 5.03 -20.78
C THR A 212 -7.03 4.76 -19.28
N ALA A 213 -6.09 3.96 -18.76
CA ALA A 213 -6.01 3.67 -17.34
C ALA A 213 -5.67 4.91 -16.49
N ILE A 214 -4.69 5.73 -16.91
CA ILE A 214 -4.28 6.91 -16.13
C ILE A 214 -5.33 8.03 -16.17
N ASP A 215 -5.99 8.22 -17.31
CA ASP A 215 -7.07 9.21 -17.43
C ASP A 215 -8.27 8.77 -16.57
N HIS A 216 -8.58 7.47 -16.52
CA HIS A 216 -9.62 6.98 -15.61
C HIS A 216 -9.25 7.15 -14.13
N ALA A 217 -7.97 6.93 -13.77
CA ALA A 217 -7.49 7.18 -12.42
C ALA A 217 -7.66 8.65 -11.99
N LEU A 218 -7.43 9.60 -12.91
CA LEU A 218 -7.62 11.02 -12.66
C LEU A 218 -9.09 11.38 -12.43
N GLU A 219 -10.02 10.78 -13.17
CA GLU A 219 -11.47 10.99 -12.99
C GLU A 219 -12.01 10.42 -11.66
N LEU A 220 -11.42 9.33 -11.16
CA LEU A 220 -11.83 8.70 -9.90
C LEU A 220 -11.21 9.34 -8.66
N LEU A 221 -10.13 10.11 -8.81
CA LEU A 221 -9.41 10.65 -7.67
C LEU A 221 -10.26 11.67 -6.91
N ALA A 222 -10.37 11.50 -5.60
CA ALA A 222 -11.11 12.41 -4.75
C ALA A 222 -10.50 13.83 -4.77
N PRO A 223 -11.33 14.89 -4.70
CA PRO A 223 -10.83 16.25 -4.53
C PRO A 223 -9.98 16.37 -3.26
N GLY A 224 -8.85 17.08 -3.33
CA GLY A 224 -7.96 17.32 -2.19
C GLY A 224 -6.72 16.42 -2.12
N GLU A 225 -6.69 15.33 -2.89
CA GLU A 225 -5.55 14.39 -2.98
C GLU A 225 -4.41 14.95 -3.85
N LEU A 226 -3.86 16.12 -3.49
CA LEU A 226 -2.95 16.88 -4.34
C LEU A 226 -1.64 16.14 -4.64
N ALA A 227 -1.10 15.41 -3.66
CA ALA A 227 0.13 14.64 -3.84
C ALA A 227 -0.09 13.48 -4.84
N VAL A 228 -1.19 12.75 -4.68
CA VAL A 228 -1.57 11.64 -5.58
C VAL A 228 -1.84 12.18 -6.98
N HIS A 229 -2.59 13.29 -7.10
CA HIS A 229 -2.86 13.92 -8.39
C HIS A 229 -1.57 14.28 -9.14
N ALA A 230 -0.57 14.85 -8.44
CA ALA A 230 0.72 15.18 -9.04
C ALA A 230 1.45 13.93 -9.57
N ASP A 231 1.37 12.80 -8.85
CA ASP A 231 1.94 11.53 -9.29
C ASP A 231 1.22 10.96 -10.52
N LEU A 232 -0.12 11.04 -10.57
CA LEU A 232 -0.92 10.60 -11.72
C LEU A 232 -0.56 11.41 -12.99
N VAL A 233 -0.51 12.74 -12.87
CA VAL A 233 -0.15 13.63 -13.98
C VAL A 233 1.28 13.35 -14.46
N ARG A 234 2.22 13.08 -13.55
CA ARG A 234 3.60 12.73 -13.91
C ARG A 234 3.66 11.43 -14.70
N GLU A 235 2.92 10.40 -14.29
CA GLU A 235 2.86 9.15 -15.04
C GLU A 235 2.21 9.31 -16.40
N ARG A 236 1.14 10.11 -16.50
CA ARG A 236 0.53 10.48 -17.79
C ARG A 236 1.55 11.09 -18.75
N LEU A 237 2.38 12.02 -18.27
CA LEU A 237 3.47 12.62 -19.05
C LEU A 237 4.54 11.60 -19.46
N LEU A 238 4.89 10.65 -18.57
CA LEU A 238 5.82 9.58 -18.90
C LEU A 238 5.26 8.65 -19.99
N ILE A 239 3.96 8.41 -20.00
CA ILE A 239 3.28 7.60 -21.03
C ILE A 239 3.39 8.28 -22.40
N THR A 240 3.03 9.56 -22.50
CA THR A 240 3.09 10.29 -23.77
C THR A 240 4.52 10.42 -24.28
N THR A 241 5.46 10.75 -23.39
CA THR A 241 6.88 10.88 -23.74
C THR A 241 7.47 9.56 -24.26
N ALA A 242 7.16 8.43 -23.59
CA ALA A 242 7.63 7.12 -24.03
C ALA A 242 7.02 6.69 -25.38
N HIS A 243 5.75 7.04 -25.61
CA HIS A 243 5.09 6.80 -26.89
C HIS A 243 5.75 7.57 -28.03
N ASP A 244 5.99 8.87 -27.84
CA ASP A 244 6.60 9.75 -28.84
C ASP A 244 8.03 9.32 -29.16
N LEU A 245 8.83 9.00 -28.14
CA LEU A 245 10.18 8.48 -28.32
C LEU A 245 10.20 7.18 -29.14
N THR A 246 9.28 6.26 -28.86
CA THR A 246 9.16 5.00 -29.60
C THR A 246 8.78 5.24 -31.06
N ARG A 247 7.93 6.23 -31.34
CA ARG A 247 7.60 6.62 -32.72
C ARG A 247 8.79 7.23 -33.44
N LEU A 248 9.57 8.07 -32.77
CA LEU A 248 10.80 8.65 -33.35
C LEU A 248 11.83 7.58 -33.70
N ILE A 249 12.06 6.62 -32.80
CA ILE A 249 12.99 5.50 -33.06
C ILE A 249 12.53 4.67 -34.26
N ARG A 250 11.24 4.35 -34.35
CA ARG A 250 10.69 3.58 -35.48
C ARG A 250 10.73 4.32 -36.82
N ASN A 251 10.68 5.66 -36.78
CA ASN A 251 10.68 6.51 -37.97
C ASN A 251 12.06 7.10 -38.28
N GLY A 252 13.10 6.71 -37.53
CA GLY A 252 14.47 7.15 -37.77
C GLY A 252 15.02 6.55 -39.07
N PRO A 253 15.86 7.28 -39.83
CA PRO A 253 16.54 6.71 -41.00
C PRO A 253 17.45 5.55 -40.56
N ASP A 254 17.53 4.50 -41.38
CA ASP A 254 18.45 3.38 -41.13
C ASP A 254 19.89 3.92 -40.95
N PRO A 255 20.66 3.37 -40.00
CA PRO A 255 22.05 3.76 -39.83
C PRO A 255 22.78 3.50 -41.14
N THR A 256 23.37 4.55 -41.72
CA THR A 256 24.21 4.44 -42.91
C THR A 256 25.47 3.64 -42.54
N PRO A 257 25.86 2.65 -43.34
CA PRO A 257 27.00 1.77 -43.06
C PRO A 257 28.35 2.48 -43.03
#